data_AF-A0A2U0HXJ6-F1
#
_entry.id   AF-A0A2U0HXJ6-F1
#
_cell.length_a   1.000
_cell.length_b   1.000
_cell.length_c   1.000
_cell.angle_alpha   90.00
_cell.angle_beta   90.00
_cell.angle_gamma   90.00
#
_symmetry.space_group_name_H-M   'P 1'
#
loop_
_entity.id
_entity.type
_entity.pdbx_description
1 polymer ?
#
loop_
_entity_poly.entity_id
_entity_poly.type
_entity_poly.pdbx_seq_one_letter_code
_entity_poly.pdbx_strand_id
1 'polypeptide(L)'
;MRNILTIILLAVAVSSCGSKKKTAEVTLGTKQTVAYKSLGNGVAAISLLLFENNTFQLNFKSIPQPETNDKPVERSEKGTYTGEGHWKTLQFLSKGFDASALFDAQYNNPDEVEVLGKNKVKVNTAQQTITIWGIVCEQVAR
;
A
#
# COMPACT_ATOMS: atom_id res chain seq x y z
N MET A 1 -39.81 9.70 54.40
CA MET A 1 -38.82 10.80 54.41
C MET A 1 -38.24 10.90 53.01
N ARG A 2 -38.22 12.10 52.44
CA ARG A 2 -38.02 12.41 51.03
C ARG A 2 -36.62 13.02 50.87
N ASN A 3 -35.65 12.28 50.35
CA ASN A 3 -34.34 12.86 50.00
C ASN A 3 -34.08 12.72 48.50
N ILE A 4 -34.36 13.82 47.81
CA ILE A 4 -33.87 14.19 46.49
C ILE A 4 -32.38 14.48 46.62
N LEU A 5 -31.52 13.90 45.78
CA LEU A 5 -30.12 14.32 45.63
C LEU A 5 -29.66 14.15 44.16
N THR A 6 -29.97 15.19 43.38
CA THR A 6 -29.04 15.99 42.56
C THR A 6 -28.14 15.28 41.52
N ILE A 7 -28.69 15.17 40.31
CA ILE A 7 -28.19 15.70 39.01
C ILE A 7 -26.67 15.94 38.84
N ILE A 8 -26.10 15.14 37.92
CA ILE A 8 -25.30 15.48 36.72
C ILE A 8 -24.25 16.59 36.86
N LEU A 9 -22.97 16.25 36.68
CA LEU A 9 -22.05 17.01 35.82
C LEU A 9 -20.80 16.18 35.48
N LEU A 10 -20.97 15.25 34.53
CA LEU A 10 -19.84 14.62 33.84
C LEU A 10 -19.33 15.63 32.80
N ALA A 11 -18.46 16.54 33.23
CA ALA A 11 -17.75 17.46 32.34
C ALA A 11 -16.71 16.64 31.54
N VAL A 12 -17.19 15.90 30.53
CA VAL A 12 -16.33 15.42 29.46
C VAL A 12 -15.96 16.65 28.67
N ALA A 13 -14.83 17.26 29.03
CA ALA A 13 -14.12 18.17 28.17
C ALA A 13 -13.75 17.37 26.92
N VAL A 14 -14.65 17.37 25.93
CA VAL A 14 -14.30 17.07 24.55
C VAL A 14 -13.36 18.19 24.11
N SER A 15 -12.08 18.03 24.45
CA SER A 15 -11.02 18.66 23.69
C SER A 15 -11.13 18.05 22.29
N SER A 16 -12.01 18.63 21.48
CA SER A 16 -11.98 18.55 20.03
C SER A 16 -10.67 19.22 19.61
N CYS A 17 -9.58 18.51 19.88
CA CYS A 17 -8.33 18.71 19.17
C CYS A 17 -8.65 18.18 17.78
N GLY A 18 -9.16 19.08 16.95
CA GLY A 18 -9.27 18.92 15.50
C GLY A 18 -7.86 18.79 14.98
N SER A 19 -7.28 17.62 15.20
CA SER A 19 -5.96 17.25 14.75
C SER A 19 -6.12 17.10 13.25
N LYS A 20 -5.94 18.20 12.51
CA LYS A 20 -5.58 18.16 11.10
C LYS A 20 -4.44 17.17 11.03
N LYS A 21 -4.72 15.93 10.61
CA LYS A 21 -3.72 14.87 10.52
C LYS A 21 -2.61 15.46 9.67
N LYS A 22 -1.48 15.81 10.29
CA LYS A 22 -0.24 16.02 9.56
C LYS A 22 -0.04 14.73 8.79
N THR A 23 -0.24 14.79 7.47
CA THR A 23 -0.01 13.67 6.57
C THR A 23 1.42 13.22 6.83
N ALA A 24 1.59 12.03 7.41
CA ALA A 24 2.92 11.50 7.69
C ALA A 24 3.68 11.42 6.36
N GLU A 25 4.77 12.17 6.25
CA GLU A 25 5.65 12.12 5.09
C GLU A 25 6.63 10.96 5.31
N VAL A 26 6.58 9.95 4.44
CA VAL A 26 7.56 8.85 4.46
C VAL A 26 8.75 9.25 3.59
N THR A 27 9.94 9.25 4.21
CA THR A 27 11.22 9.38 3.52
C THR A 27 11.69 8.00 3.08
N LEU A 28 11.78 7.78 1.76
CA LEU A 28 12.25 6.51 1.21
C LEU A 28 13.71 6.25 1.59
N GLY A 29 14.05 4.99 1.80
CA GLY A 29 15.43 4.58 1.94
C GLY A 29 16.19 4.70 0.63
N THR A 30 17.52 4.68 0.71
CA THR A 30 18.40 4.77 -0.46
C THR A 30 18.86 3.42 -0.98
N LYS A 31 18.74 2.35 -0.17
CA LYS A 31 19.23 1.00 -0.47
C LYS A 31 18.08 -0.01 -0.53
N GLN A 32 17.82 -0.59 -1.71
CA GLN A 32 16.60 -1.37 -2.03
C GLN A 32 16.72 -2.85 -1.63
N THR A 33 16.13 -3.38 -0.57
CA THR A 33 16.31 -4.80 -0.17
C THR A 33 15.74 -5.81 -1.14
N VAL A 34 14.59 -5.50 -1.73
CA VAL A 34 13.87 -6.35 -2.69
C VAL A 34 13.25 -5.44 -3.73
N ALA A 35 13.26 -5.86 -4.99
CA ALA A 35 12.59 -5.16 -6.05
C ALA A 35 11.83 -6.16 -6.93
N TYR A 36 10.56 -5.87 -7.20
CA TYR A 36 9.76 -6.55 -8.21
C TYR A 36 9.51 -5.62 -9.38
N LYS A 37 9.62 -6.13 -10.61
CA LYS A 37 9.38 -5.35 -11.84
C LYS A 37 8.57 -6.18 -12.84
N SER A 38 7.57 -5.55 -13.45
CA SER A 38 6.81 -6.17 -14.55
C SER A 38 7.72 -6.43 -15.75
N LEU A 39 7.56 -7.59 -16.39
CA LEU A 39 8.10 -7.82 -17.73
C LEU A 39 7.30 -7.04 -18.79
N GLY A 40 7.83 -6.98 -20.02
CA GLY A 40 7.13 -6.39 -21.15
C GLY A 40 5.80 -7.11 -21.41
N ASN A 41 4.68 -6.41 -21.24
CA ASN A 41 3.32 -6.98 -21.35
C ASN A 41 2.36 -6.15 -22.23
N GLY A 42 2.77 -4.95 -22.67
CA GLY A 42 1.94 -4.08 -23.51
C GLY A 42 0.78 -3.36 -22.81
N VAL A 43 0.58 -3.57 -21.49
CA VAL A 43 -0.53 -3.00 -20.71
C VAL A 43 -0.06 -2.02 -19.64
N ALA A 44 0.96 -2.36 -18.85
CA ALA A 44 1.51 -1.46 -17.83
C ALA A 44 2.97 -1.77 -17.48
N ALA A 45 3.67 -0.75 -16.97
CA ALA A 45 4.93 -0.90 -16.25
C ALA A 45 4.68 -0.76 -14.74
N ILE A 46 5.05 -1.79 -13.98
CA ILE A 46 4.86 -1.86 -12.53
C ILE A 46 6.20 -2.13 -11.85
N SER A 47 6.47 -1.44 -10.75
CA SER A 47 7.57 -1.79 -9.85
C SER A 47 7.19 -1.65 -8.39
N LEU A 48 7.66 -2.58 -7.57
CA LEU A 48 7.56 -2.53 -6.12
C LEU A 48 8.96 -2.63 -5.53
N LEU A 49 9.42 -1.57 -4.87
CA LEU A 49 10.75 -1.44 -4.29
C LEU A 49 10.63 -1.39 -2.78
N LEU A 50 11.31 -2.29 -2.07
CA LEU A 50 11.43 -2.28 -0.61
C LEU A 50 12.82 -1.78 -0.25
N PHE A 51 12.95 -1.00 0.83
CA PHE A 51 14.21 -0.39 1.26
C PHE A 51 14.63 -0.85 2.66
N GLU A 52 15.93 -0.72 2.98
CA GLU A 52 16.51 -1.16 4.27
C GLU A 52 15.95 -0.41 5.48
N ASN A 53 15.43 0.80 5.30
CA ASN A 53 14.80 1.59 6.37
C ASN A 53 13.30 1.26 6.56
N ASN A 54 12.85 0.07 6.14
CA ASN A 54 11.47 -0.39 6.25
C ASN A 54 10.44 0.51 5.53
N THR A 55 10.86 1.15 4.44
CA THR A 55 9.96 1.89 3.54
C THR A 55 9.84 1.18 2.21
N PHE A 56 8.79 1.48 1.46
CA PHE A 56 8.63 0.96 0.11
C PHE A 56 8.07 2.03 -0.83
N GLN A 57 8.27 1.79 -2.13
CA GLN A 57 7.67 2.55 -3.21
C GLN A 57 7.06 1.59 -4.22
N LEU A 58 5.82 1.84 -4.61
CA LEU A 58 5.14 1.18 -5.70
C LEU A 58 4.92 2.20 -6.83
N ASN A 59 5.46 1.92 -8.02
CA ASN A 59 5.19 2.71 -9.21
C ASN A 59 4.33 1.91 -10.18
N PHE A 60 3.34 2.56 -10.75
CA PHE A 60 2.48 2.02 -11.79
C PHE A 60 2.38 3.05 -12.92
N LYS A 61 2.50 2.58 -14.16
CA LYS A 61 2.28 3.37 -15.36
C LYS A 61 1.56 2.53 -16.39
N SER A 62 0.33 2.90 -16.77
CA SER A 62 -0.34 2.23 -17.88
C SER A 62 0.33 2.57 -19.22
N ILE A 63 0.21 1.64 -20.18
CA ILE A 63 0.66 1.80 -21.55
C ILE A 63 -0.58 2.11 -22.40
N PRO A 64 -0.67 3.31 -23.00
CA PRO A 64 -1.77 3.66 -23.91
C PRO A 64 -1.85 2.70 -25.08
N GLN A 65 -3.07 2.39 -25.51
CA GLN A 65 -3.27 1.56 -26.69
C GLN A 65 -3.03 2.40 -27.96
N PRO A 66 -2.37 1.87 -29.00
CA PRO A 66 -1.96 2.64 -30.19
C PRO A 66 -3.11 3.36 -30.91
N GLU A 67 -4.32 2.78 -30.82
CA GLU A 67 -5.55 3.25 -31.46
C GLU A 67 -6.34 4.23 -30.57
N THR A 68 -5.82 4.57 -29.38
CA THR A 68 -6.51 5.41 -28.40
C THR A 68 -5.75 6.71 -28.19
N ASN A 69 -6.50 7.80 -27.91
CA ASN A 69 -5.92 9.07 -27.45
C ASN A 69 -5.69 9.08 -25.94
N ASP A 70 -5.66 7.91 -25.31
CA ASP A 70 -5.55 7.78 -23.87
C ASP A 70 -4.16 8.20 -23.40
N LYS A 71 -4.12 8.89 -22.27
CA LYS A 71 -2.86 9.24 -21.62
C LYS A 71 -2.46 8.14 -20.63
N PRO A 72 -1.16 7.89 -20.44
CA PRO A 72 -0.70 6.99 -19.38
C PRO A 72 -1.26 7.43 -18.02
N VAL A 73 -1.83 6.47 -17.29
CA VAL A 73 -2.15 6.66 -15.87
C VAL A 73 -0.90 6.34 -15.09
N GLU A 74 -0.34 7.36 -14.44
CA GLU A 74 0.83 7.23 -13.59
C GLU A 74 0.45 7.35 -12.10
N ARG A 75 0.97 6.44 -11.30
CA ARG A 75 0.83 6.42 -9.84
C ARG A 75 2.16 6.05 -9.20
N SER A 76 2.48 6.73 -8.10
CA SER A 76 3.66 6.49 -7.29
C SER A 76 3.25 6.55 -5.83
N GLU A 77 3.11 5.37 -5.24
CA GLU A 77 2.65 5.20 -3.88
C GLU A 77 3.81 4.82 -2.98
N LYS A 78 3.78 5.30 -1.74
CA LYS A 78 4.81 4.99 -0.76
C LYS A 78 4.21 4.67 0.60
N GLY A 79 5.01 3.99 1.40
CA GLY A 79 4.59 3.58 2.73
C GLY A 79 5.71 2.95 3.52
N THR A 80 5.33 2.36 4.65
CA THR A 80 6.23 1.57 5.50
C THR A 80 5.87 0.10 5.40
N TYR A 81 6.80 -0.77 5.75
CA TYR A 81 6.50 -2.19 5.88
C TYR A 81 7.06 -2.78 7.17
N THR A 82 6.43 -3.84 7.65
CA THR A 82 6.98 -4.73 8.69
C THR A 82 7.25 -6.11 8.10
N GLY A 83 8.15 -6.89 8.70
CA GLY A 83 8.54 -8.20 8.19
C GLY A 83 8.34 -9.31 9.22
N GLU A 84 7.79 -10.44 8.77
CA GLU A 84 7.68 -11.69 9.52
C GLU A 84 8.11 -12.84 8.61
N GLY A 85 9.33 -13.34 8.82
CA GLY A 85 9.96 -14.26 7.87
C GLY A 85 10.01 -13.68 6.45
N HIS A 86 9.49 -14.44 5.49
CA HIS A 86 9.41 -14.05 4.08
C HIS A 86 8.26 -13.08 3.77
N TRP A 87 7.29 -12.92 4.67
CA TRP A 87 6.17 -12.02 4.46
C TRP A 87 6.52 -10.59 4.88
N LYS A 88 6.24 -9.63 3.99
CA LYS A 88 6.35 -8.20 4.26
C LYS A 88 4.96 -7.60 4.22
N THR A 89 4.54 -6.98 5.31
CA THR A 89 3.25 -6.28 5.43
C THR A 89 3.44 -4.82 5.03
N LEU A 90 2.96 -4.44 3.87
CA LEU A 90 3.06 -3.09 3.30
C LEU A 90 1.88 -2.25 3.77
N GLN A 91 2.17 -1.12 4.40
CA GLN A 91 1.21 -0.12 4.86
C GLN A 91 1.34 1.14 4.01
N PHE A 92 0.38 1.35 3.12
CA PHE A 92 0.33 2.54 2.25
C PHE A 92 -0.09 3.78 3.03
N LEU A 93 0.50 4.93 2.67
CA LEU A 93 0.03 6.24 3.13
C LEU A 93 -1.27 6.58 2.39
N SER A 94 -2.41 6.07 2.86
CA SER A 94 -3.72 6.22 2.23
C SER A 94 -4.01 7.67 1.78
N LYS A 95 -3.96 7.91 0.46
CA LYS A 95 -4.32 9.17 -0.23
C LYS A 95 -5.31 8.93 -1.39
N GLY A 96 -6.33 8.10 -1.16
CA GLY A 96 -7.26 7.69 -2.22
C GLY A 96 -6.74 6.56 -3.12
N PHE A 97 -5.58 6.00 -2.80
CA PHE A 97 -5.12 4.73 -3.36
C PHE A 97 -5.81 3.56 -2.65
N ASP A 98 -6.38 2.65 -3.44
CA ASP A 98 -6.96 1.40 -2.96
C ASP A 98 -6.07 0.23 -3.40
N ALA A 99 -5.25 -0.25 -2.47
CA ALA A 99 -4.38 -1.39 -2.67
C ALA A 99 -5.17 -2.66 -3.02
N SER A 100 -6.41 -2.81 -2.55
CA SER A 100 -7.24 -3.97 -2.87
C SER A 100 -7.67 -4.01 -4.34
N ALA A 101 -7.77 -2.86 -4.99
CA ALA A 101 -8.06 -2.79 -6.43
C ALA A 101 -6.83 -3.11 -7.30
N LEU A 102 -5.62 -2.82 -6.79
CA LEU A 102 -4.38 -3.12 -7.52
C LEU A 102 -3.91 -4.56 -7.30
N PHE A 103 -3.99 -5.06 -6.07
CA PHE A 103 -3.61 -6.41 -5.70
C PHE A 103 -4.82 -7.36 -5.67
N ASP A 104 -5.78 -7.14 -6.57
CA ASP A 104 -7.08 -7.81 -6.59
C ASP A 104 -6.96 -9.32 -6.35
N ALA A 105 -7.66 -9.79 -5.31
CA ALA A 105 -7.64 -11.17 -4.85
C ALA A 105 -8.16 -12.17 -5.89
N GLN A 106 -8.94 -11.72 -6.88
CA GLN A 106 -9.38 -12.56 -7.99
C GLN A 106 -8.24 -12.90 -8.95
N TYR A 107 -7.24 -12.03 -9.06
CA TYR A 107 -6.16 -12.15 -10.04
C TYR A 107 -4.79 -12.41 -9.40
N ASN A 108 -4.71 -12.38 -8.07
CA ASN A 108 -3.49 -12.70 -7.34
C ASN A 108 -3.46 -14.16 -6.90
N ASN A 109 -2.27 -14.63 -6.52
CA ASN A 109 -2.08 -15.91 -5.87
C ASN A 109 -1.93 -15.67 -4.35
N PRO A 110 -2.71 -16.32 -3.48
CA PRO A 110 -2.62 -16.15 -2.03
C PRO A 110 -1.26 -16.53 -1.44
N ASP A 111 -0.47 -17.36 -2.14
CA ASP A 111 0.90 -17.71 -1.73
C ASP A 111 1.92 -16.59 -2.02
N GLU A 112 1.55 -15.62 -2.84
CA GLU A 112 2.35 -14.45 -3.25
C GLU A 112 1.91 -13.19 -2.51
N VAL A 113 0.60 -12.94 -2.45
CA VAL A 113 0.03 -11.70 -1.94
C VAL A 113 -1.24 -11.98 -1.14
N GLU A 114 -1.35 -11.35 0.02
CA GLU A 114 -2.56 -11.37 0.85
C GLU A 114 -3.07 -9.94 1.03
N VAL A 115 -4.29 -9.65 0.59
CA VAL A 115 -4.90 -8.32 0.74
C VAL A 115 -5.55 -8.22 2.13
N LEU A 116 -5.03 -7.33 2.98
CA LEU A 116 -5.54 -7.12 4.34
C LEU A 116 -6.52 -5.94 4.43
N GLY A 117 -6.60 -5.12 3.37
CA GLY A 117 -7.53 -3.99 3.28
C GLY A 117 -7.07 -2.95 2.26
N LYS A 118 -7.82 -1.84 2.18
CA LYS A 118 -7.63 -0.80 1.15
C LYS A 118 -6.25 -0.14 1.12
N ASN A 119 -5.51 -0.18 2.22
CA ASN A 119 -4.20 0.45 2.33
C ASN A 119 -3.15 -0.50 2.89
N LYS A 120 -3.43 -1.82 2.89
CA LYS A 120 -2.58 -2.79 3.55
C LYS A 120 -2.59 -4.13 2.82
N VAL A 121 -1.42 -4.61 2.44
CA VAL A 121 -1.23 -5.91 1.79
C VAL A 121 -0.02 -6.61 2.38
N LYS A 122 0.02 -7.93 2.34
CA LYS A 122 1.24 -8.72 2.58
C LYS A 122 1.77 -9.22 1.25
N VAL A 123 3.09 -9.21 1.12
CA VAL A 123 3.81 -9.73 -0.04
C VAL A 123 4.83 -10.75 0.43
N ASN A 124 4.83 -11.94 -0.16
CA ASN A 124 5.78 -13.00 0.14
C ASN A 124 7.06 -12.82 -0.68
N THR A 125 8.10 -12.31 -0.03
CA THR A 125 9.39 -12.02 -0.66
C THR A 125 10.25 -13.24 -0.98
N ALA A 126 9.83 -14.45 -0.60
CA ALA A 126 10.45 -15.69 -1.08
C ALA A 126 10.03 -16.06 -2.50
N GLN A 127 8.92 -15.50 -2.99
CA GLN A 127 8.47 -15.74 -4.36
C GLN A 127 9.33 -14.96 -5.34
N GLN A 128 9.82 -15.66 -6.36
CA GLN A 128 10.53 -15.01 -7.47
C GLN A 128 9.61 -14.15 -8.32
N THR A 129 8.31 -14.40 -8.29
CA THR A 129 7.31 -13.61 -9.01
C THR A 129 6.15 -13.29 -8.10
N ILE A 130 5.58 -12.10 -8.29
CA ILE A 130 4.30 -11.74 -7.69
C ILE A 130 3.40 -11.14 -8.76
N THR A 131 2.10 -11.37 -8.64
CA THR A 131 1.11 -10.76 -9.54
C THR A 131 0.59 -9.45 -8.97
N ILE A 132 0.67 -8.37 -9.75
CA ILE A 132 0.11 -7.05 -9.42
C ILE A 132 -0.77 -6.63 -10.59
N TRP A 133 -2.06 -6.38 -10.34
CA TRP A 133 -3.05 -6.01 -11.35
C TRP A 133 -3.11 -7.01 -12.53
N GLY A 134 -3.03 -8.30 -12.22
CA GLY A 134 -2.98 -9.39 -13.21
C GLY A 134 -1.68 -9.46 -14.02
N ILE A 135 -0.68 -8.62 -13.71
CA ILE A 135 0.62 -8.60 -14.39
C ILE A 135 1.68 -9.24 -13.51
N VAL A 136 2.37 -10.24 -14.08
CA VAL A 136 3.51 -10.89 -13.43
C VAL A 136 4.67 -9.91 -13.30
N CYS A 137 5.15 -9.75 -12.06
CA CYS A 137 6.31 -8.95 -11.71
C CYS A 137 7.40 -9.86 -11.14
N GLU A 138 8.58 -9.84 -11.74
CA GLU A 138 9.72 -10.67 -11.32
C GLU A 138 10.58 -9.95 -10.29
N GLN A 139 11.09 -10.71 -9.33
CA GLN A 139 12.07 -10.27 -8.37
C GLN A 139 13.39 -10.04 -9.10
N VAL A 140 13.84 -8.80 -9.15
CA VAL A 140 15.16 -8.47 -9.67
C VAL A 140 16.14 -8.45 -8.50
N ALA A 141 17.12 -9.36 -8.55
CA ALA A 141 18.23 -9.36 -7.61
C ALA A 141 19.01 -8.04 -7.70
N ARG A 142 19.55 -7.60 -6.56
CA ARG A 142 20.48 -6.46 -6.49
C ARG A 142 21.73 -6.73 -7.32
#